data_AF-A0A2N3FRL8-F1
#
_entry.id   AF-A0A2N3FRL8-F1
#
_cell.length_a   1.000
_cell.length_b   1.000
_cell.length_c   1.000
_cell.angle_alpha   90.00
_cell.angle_beta   90.00
_cell.angle_gamma   90.00
#
_symmetry.space_group_name_H-M   'P 1'
#
loop_
_entity.id
_entity.type
_entity.pdbx_description
1 polymer ?
#
loop_
_entity_poly.entity_id
_entity_poly.type
_entity_poly.pdbx_seq_one_letter_code
_entity_poly.pdbx_strand_id
1 'polypeptide(L)'
;MPRAILIKKSESAAAGEPVNTAVLEEVGAPPASDGPVLVDVAWSDLNYKDALALTGRPGVVRTPPLVAGIDLVGTVAASEDARWRPGDVVVLNGTGLSETRNGGLAEQARVSGD
;
A
#
# COMPACT_ATOMS: atom_id res chain seq x y z
N MET A 1 10.68 11.36 6.84
CA MET A 1 9.89 10.13 7.02
C MET A 1 8.70 10.25 6.07
N PRO A 2 8.50 9.34 5.12
CA PRO A 2 7.30 9.36 4.29
C PRO A 2 6.04 9.11 5.13
N ARG A 3 4.88 9.54 4.63
CA ARG A 3 3.58 9.26 5.26
C ARG A 3 2.81 8.17 4.51
N ALA A 4 2.00 7.42 5.22
CA ALA A 4 1.14 6.38 4.66
C ALA A 4 -0.16 6.21 5.45
N ILE A 5 -1.22 5.75 4.78
CA ILE A 5 -2.44 5.28 5.44
C ILE A 5 -2.24 3.81 5.82
N LEU A 6 -2.01 3.55 7.10
CA LEU A 6 -1.70 2.23 7.63
C LEU A 6 -2.96 1.54 8.16
N ILE A 7 -3.21 0.34 7.68
CA ILE A 7 -4.27 -0.53 8.17
C ILE A 7 -3.72 -1.41 9.28
N LYS A 8 -4.35 -1.40 10.45
CA LYS A 8 -3.99 -2.21 11.62
C LYS A 8 -5.18 -3.07 12.05
N LYS A 9 -4.90 -4.21 12.68
CA LYS A 9 -5.96 -5.02 13.28
C LYS A 9 -6.65 -4.23 14.38
N SER A 10 -7.98 -4.26 14.40
CA SER A 10 -8.75 -3.65 15.49
C SER A 10 -8.51 -4.42 16.79
N GLU A 11 -8.48 -3.70 17.91
CA GLU A 11 -8.44 -4.32 19.26
C GLU A 11 -9.83 -4.83 19.68
N SER A 12 -10.90 -4.37 19.03
CA SER A 12 -12.25 -4.84 19.32
C SER A 12 -12.55 -6.18 18.63
N ALA A 13 -13.22 -7.06 19.38
CA ALA A 13 -13.72 -8.34 18.92
C ALA A 13 -15.27 -8.39 18.85
N ALA A 14 -15.94 -7.25 18.99
CA ALA A 14 -17.40 -7.20 19.00
C ALA A 14 -17.98 -7.45 17.60
N ALA A 15 -19.08 -8.20 17.55
CA ALA A 15 -19.78 -8.49 16.29
C ALA A 15 -20.34 -7.20 15.68
N GLY A 16 -20.03 -6.97 14.39
CA GLY A 16 -20.48 -5.79 13.65
C GLY A 16 -19.52 -4.59 13.73
N GLU A 17 -18.46 -4.67 14.53
CA GLU A 17 -17.41 -3.66 14.55
C GLU A 17 -16.35 -3.89 13.46
N PRO A 18 -15.64 -2.83 13.03
CA PRO A 18 -14.56 -2.95 12.06
C PRO A 18 -13.47 -3.93 12.52
N VAL A 19 -13.09 -4.87 11.66
CA VAL A 19 -12.00 -5.84 11.97
C VAL A 19 -10.61 -5.20 11.87
N ASN A 20 -10.52 -4.05 11.21
CA ASN A 20 -9.31 -3.25 11.07
C ASN A 20 -9.62 -1.77 11.28
N THR A 21 -8.60 -0.99 11.63
CA THR A 21 -8.59 0.47 11.64
C THR A 21 -7.62 0.99 10.59
N ALA A 22 -7.82 2.22 10.13
CA ALA A 22 -6.92 2.90 9.20
C ALA A 22 -6.55 4.28 9.73
N VAL A 23 -5.27 4.62 9.67
CA VAL A 23 -4.73 5.87 10.22
C VAL A 23 -3.59 6.40 9.36
N LEU A 24 -3.53 7.72 9.18
CA LEU A 24 -2.39 8.39 8.55
C LEU A 24 -1.25 8.45 9.57
N GLU A 25 -0.11 7.85 9.23
CA GLU A 25 1.08 7.85 10.07
C GLU A 25 2.32 8.25 9.28
N GLU A 26 3.30 8.85 9.97
CA GLU A 26 4.68 8.89 9.47
C GLU A 26 5.27 7.48 9.60
N VAL A 27 5.82 6.98 8.50
CA VAL A 27 6.42 5.65 8.41
C VAL A 27 7.88 5.78 7.99
N GLY A 28 8.65 4.73 8.27
CA GLY A 28 10.00 4.58 7.70
C GLY A 28 9.93 4.35 6.19
N ALA A 29 11.09 4.42 5.52
CA ALA A 29 11.17 3.98 4.14
C ALA A 29 10.71 2.51 4.02
N PRO A 30 9.95 2.14 2.98
CA PRO A 30 9.52 0.75 2.79
C PRO A 30 10.74 -0.17 2.68
N PRO A 31 10.76 -1.30 3.41
CA PRO A 31 11.92 -2.19 3.45
C PRO A 31 12.14 -2.88 2.11
N ALA A 32 13.39 -3.16 1.77
CA ALA A 32 13.75 -3.84 0.51
C ALA A 32 13.04 -5.20 0.31
N SER A 33 12.64 -5.85 1.41
CA SER A 33 11.87 -7.10 1.38
C SER A 33 10.49 -6.98 0.70
N ASP A 34 9.96 -5.77 0.56
CA ASP A 34 8.64 -5.53 -0.04
C ASP A 34 8.66 -5.54 -1.58
N GLY A 35 9.85 -5.38 -2.16
CA GLY A 35 10.03 -5.45 -3.62
C GLY A 35 11.27 -4.72 -4.13
N PRO A 36 11.76 -5.12 -5.32
CA PRO A 36 12.98 -4.58 -5.91
C PRO A 36 12.81 -3.15 -6.43
N VAL A 37 11.58 -2.71 -6.75
CA VAL A 37 11.31 -1.38 -7.32
C VAL A 37 10.74 -0.46 -6.25
N LEU A 38 11.46 0.63 -5.94
CA LEU A 38 10.99 1.72 -5.09
C LEU A 38 10.39 2.82 -5.97
N VAL A 39 9.17 3.23 -5.65
CA VAL A 39 8.43 4.27 -6.36
C VAL A 39 8.13 5.43 -5.41
N ASP A 40 8.47 6.65 -5.83
CA ASP A 40 7.96 7.89 -5.24
C ASP A 40 6.55 8.11 -5.81
N VAL A 41 5.55 7.89 -4.96
CA VAL A 41 4.15 7.88 -5.38
C VAL A 41 3.65 9.32 -5.49
N ALA A 42 3.13 9.67 -6.68
CA ALA A 42 2.56 10.98 -6.95
C ALA A 42 1.03 10.98 -6.81
N TRP A 43 0.39 9.87 -7.21
CA TRP A 43 -1.05 9.72 -7.20
C TRP A 43 -1.47 8.31 -6.81
N SER A 44 -2.65 8.24 -6.23
CA SER A 44 -3.44 7.03 -6.04
C SER A 44 -4.91 7.45 -6.19
N ASP A 45 -5.83 6.52 -6.02
CA ASP A 45 -7.25 6.78 -6.08
C ASP A 45 -7.97 6.10 -4.90
N LEU A 46 -9.31 6.06 -4.97
CA LEU A 46 -10.13 5.38 -3.99
C LEU A 46 -11.17 4.52 -4.71
N ASN A 47 -10.94 3.22 -4.69
CA ASN A 47 -11.88 2.23 -5.20
C ASN A 47 -12.85 1.78 -4.09
N TYR A 48 -13.93 1.10 -4.49
CA TYR A 48 -14.82 0.44 -3.53
C TYR A 48 -14.05 -0.57 -2.65
N LYS A 49 -13.05 -1.27 -3.22
CA LYS A 49 -12.20 -2.21 -2.47
C LYS A 49 -11.37 -1.50 -1.39
N ASP A 50 -10.84 -0.30 -1.67
CA ASP A 50 -10.13 0.50 -0.68
C ASP A 50 -11.08 0.93 0.44
N ALA A 51 -12.29 1.39 0.10
CA ALA A 51 -13.29 1.73 1.11
C ALA A 51 -13.62 0.54 2.03
N LEU A 52 -13.74 -0.68 1.50
CA LEU A 52 -13.93 -1.90 2.31
C LEU A 52 -12.73 -2.14 3.25
N ALA A 53 -11.50 -1.99 2.75
CA ALA A 53 -10.28 -2.16 3.53
C ALA A 53 -10.16 -1.11 4.66
N LEU A 54 -10.35 0.17 4.32
CA LEU A 54 -10.24 1.32 5.22
C LEU A 54 -11.33 1.34 6.30
N THR A 55 -12.54 0.89 5.98
CA THR A 55 -13.65 0.78 6.95
C THR A 55 -13.63 -0.52 7.75
N GLY A 56 -12.59 -1.35 7.57
CA GLY A 56 -12.43 -2.60 8.30
C GLY A 56 -13.53 -3.61 8.04
N ARG A 57 -14.12 -3.63 6.83
CA ARG A 57 -15.02 -4.71 6.43
C ARG A 57 -14.21 -5.98 6.12
N PRO A 58 -14.70 -7.17 6.53
CA PRO A 58 -13.98 -8.42 6.32
C PRO A 58 -13.88 -8.77 4.83
N GLY A 59 -12.81 -9.49 4.45
CA GLY A 59 -12.68 -10.12 3.14
C GLY A 59 -11.64 -9.50 2.20
N VAL A 60 -11.15 -8.28 2.49
CA VAL A 60 -10.09 -7.63 1.71
C VAL A 60 -8.72 -7.87 2.35
N VAL A 61 -8.42 -7.17 3.45
CA VAL A 61 -7.10 -7.19 4.09
C VAL A 61 -6.79 -8.57 4.68
N ARG A 62 -5.63 -9.14 4.32
CA ARG A 62 -5.19 -10.48 4.75
C ARG A 62 -4.02 -10.46 5.74
N THR A 63 -3.12 -9.48 5.62
CA THR A 63 -1.86 -9.44 6.39
C THR A 63 -1.62 -8.07 7.04
N PRO A 64 -2.47 -7.62 7.99
CA PRO A 64 -2.19 -6.40 8.74
C PRO A 64 -0.97 -6.59 9.67
N PRO A 65 -0.15 -5.55 9.92
CA PRO A 65 -0.30 -4.20 9.38
C PRO A 65 0.15 -4.08 7.91
N LEU A 66 -0.58 -3.30 7.10
CA LEU A 66 -0.19 -3.00 5.72
C LEU A 66 -0.66 -1.62 5.27
N VAL A 67 0.02 -1.03 4.28
CA VAL A 67 -0.35 0.24 3.65
C VAL A 67 -1.56 0.07 2.72
N ALA A 68 -2.55 0.95 2.82
CA ALA A 68 -3.76 0.92 1.99
C ALA A 68 -3.52 1.34 0.53
N GLY A 69 -4.54 1.18 -0.34
CA GLY A 69 -4.52 1.66 -1.74
C GLY A 69 -4.14 0.57 -2.73
N ILE A 70 -5.08 0.15 -3.58
CA ILE A 70 -4.82 -0.88 -4.59
C ILE A 70 -4.06 -0.37 -5.83
N ASP A 71 -3.98 0.96 -6.00
CA ASP A 71 -3.44 1.60 -7.19
C ASP A 71 -2.39 2.66 -6.82
N LEU A 72 -1.41 2.87 -7.70
CA LEU A 72 -0.45 3.96 -7.63
C LEU A 72 0.01 4.43 -9.00
N VAL A 73 0.36 5.71 -9.08
CA VAL A 73 1.13 6.31 -10.17
C VAL A 73 2.29 7.08 -9.54
N GLY A 74 3.49 6.89 -10.06
CA GLY A 74 4.66 7.53 -9.49
C GLY A 74 5.88 7.47 -10.40
N THR A 75 7.01 7.87 -9.83
CA THR A 75 8.31 7.79 -10.50
C THR A 75 9.18 6.77 -9.78
N VAL A 76 9.85 5.90 -10.52
CA VAL A 76 10.83 4.97 -9.94
C VAL A 76 11.95 5.80 -9.31
N ALA A 77 12.15 5.62 -8.01
CA ALA A 77 13.21 6.28 -7.25
C ALA A 77 14.49 5.42 -7.25
N ALA A 78 14.33 4.10 -7.12
CA ALA A 78 15.41 3.12 -7.17
C ALA A 78 14.88 1.76 -7.63
N SER A 79 15.72 0.95 -8.27
CA SER A 79 15.34 -0.39 -8.71
C SER A 79 16.53 -1.34 -8.68
N GLU A 80 16.30 -2.57 -8.20
CA GLU A 80 17.18 -3.72 -8.38
C GLU A 80 16.79 -4.58 -9.60
N ASP A 81 15.66 -4.25 -10.24
CA ASP A 81 15.19 -4.89 -11.45
C ASP A 81 15.63 -4.10 -12.69
N ALA A 82 16.36 -4.75 -13.60
CA ALA A 82 16.93 -4.11 -14.79
C ALA A 82 15.89 -3.57 -15.78
N ARG A 83 14.62 -4.01 -15.67
CA ARG A 83 13.49 -3.51 -16.48
C ARG A 83 13.07 -2.10 -16.12
N TRP A 84 13.32 -1.67 -14.87
CA TRP A 84 12.86 -0.39 -14.32
C TRP A 84 14.05 0.45 -13.88
N ARG A 85 14.07 1.73 -14.27
CA ARG A 85 15.18 2.65 -14.00
C ARG A 85 14.71 3.85 -13.22
N PRO A 86 15.56 4.44 -12.36
CA PRO A 86 15.24 5.72 -11.72
C PRO A 86 14.82 6.77 -12.75
N GLY A 87 13.69 7.43 -12.51
CA GLY A 87 13.09 8.40 -13.43
C GLY A 87 11.96 7.85 -14.31
N ASP A 88 11.78 6.53 -14.39
CA ASP A 88 10.65 5.95 -15.14
C ASP A 88 9.32 6.31 -14.46
N VAL A 89 8.35 6.77 -15.24
CA VAL A 89 6.98 6.99 -14.77
C VAL A 89 6.20 5.70 -14.89
N VAL A 90 5.62 5.25 -13.79
CA VAL A 90 4.96 3.95 -13.67
C VAL A 90 3.53 4.10 -13.16
N VAL A 91 2.69 3.16 -13.58
CA VAL A 91 1.35 2.92 -13.02
C VAL A 91 1.29 1.46 -12.60
N LEU A 92 0.68 1.20 -11.45
CA LEU A 92 0.41 -0.14 -10.96
C LEU A 92 -0.99 -0.18 -10.35
N ASN A 93 -1.79 -1.14 -10.77
CA ASN A 93 -3.13 -1.38 -10.25
C ASN A 93 -3.34 -2.86 -9.89
N GLY A 94 -3.86 -3.12 -8.70
CA GLY A 94 -4.12 -4.48 -8.22
C GLY A 94 -2.87 -5.24 -7.79
N THR A 95 -2.64 -6.45 -8.29
CA THR A 95 -1.52 -7.34 -7.89
C THR A 95 -1.40 -7.61 -6.39
N GLY A 96 -2.51 -7.56 -5.63
CA GLY A 96 -2.50 -7.81 -4.19
C GLY A 96 -2.01 -6.63 -3.33
N LEU A 97 -1.79 -5.45 -3.93
CA LEU A 97 -1.68 -4.19 -3.18
C LEU A 97 -2.92 -4.01 -2.28
N SER A 98 -2.70 -3.50 -1.07
CA SER A 98 -3.73 -3.31 -0.04
C SER A 98 -4.54 -4.57 0.34
N GLU A 99 -4.01 -5.76 0.02
CA GLU A 99 -4.64 -7.05 0.31
C GLU A 99 -3.66 -7.98 1.03
N THR A 100 -2.55 -8.30 0.35
CA THR A 100 -1.43 -9.11 0.86
C THR A 100 -0.10 -8.37 0.81
N ARG A 101 -0.05 -7.22 0.14
CA ARG A 101 1.13 -6.36 -0.03
C ARG A 101 0.80 -4.91 0.33
N ASN A 102 1.82 -4.13 0.67
CA ASN A 102 1.70 -2.69 0.92
C ASN A 102 1.23 -1.98 -0.35
N GLY A 103 0.28 -1.05 -0.20
CA GLY A 103 -0.39 -0.35 -1.28
C GLY A 103 0.13 1.05 -1.60
N GLY A 104 -0.66 1.77 -2.41
CA GLY A 104 -0.33 3.08 -2.99
C GLY A 104 -0.79 4.32 -2.22
N LEU A 105 -1.54 4.19 -1.12
CA LEU A 105 -1.90 5.32 -0.24
C LEU A 105 -0.72 5.65 0.70
N ALA A 106 0.44 5.90 0.11
CA ALA A 106 1.69 6.29 0.76
C ALA A 106 2.49 7.23 -0.15
N GLU A 107 3.43 7.98 0.43
CA GLU A 107 4.37 8.81 -0.34
C GLU A 107 5.46 7.97 -1.04
N GLN A 108 5.74 6.77 -0.53
CA GLN A 108 6.68 5.82 -1.14
C GLN A 108 6.15 4.39 -1.04
N ALA A 109 6.36 3.60 -2.09
CA ALA A 109 5.99 2.18 -2.13
C ALA A 109 7.11 1.33 -2.74
N ARG A 110 7.30 0.13 -2.21
CA ARG A 110 8.10 -0.92 -2.86
C ARG A 110 7.19 -1.98 -3.45
N VAL A 111 7.46 -2.33 -4.70
CA VAL A 111 6.60 -3.21 -5.49
C VAL A 111 7.41 -4.23 -6.27
N SER A 112 6.73 -5.28 -6.72
CA SER A 112 7.25 -6.27 -7.66
C SER A 112 7.71 -5.58 -8.96
N GLY A 113 8.76 -6.11 -9.59
CA GLY A 113 9.16 -5.72 -10.94
C GLY A 113 8.38 -6.45 -12.05
N ASP A 114 7.61 -7.47 -11.69
CA ASP A 114 6.73 -8.26 -12.57
C ASP A 114 5.32 -7.67 -12.70
#